data_AF-A0A2T2Y8Z3-F1
#
_entry.id   AF-A0A2T2Y8Z3-F1
#
_cell.length_a   1.000
_cell.length_b   1.000
_cell.length_c   1.000
_cell.angle_alpha   90.00
_cell.angle_beta   90.00
_cell.angle_gamma   90.00
#
_symmetry.space_group_name_H-M   'P 1'
#
loop_
_entity.id
_entity.type
_entity.pdbx_description
1 polymer ?
#
loop_
_entity_poly.entity_id
_entity_poly.type
_entity_poly.pdbx_seq_one_letter_code
_entity_poly.pdbx_strand_id
1 'polypeptide(L)' 'MAGLIDHIFENIVIKQLTRTDIADYVRYISEILQQNLTLDQKVRYQQLKVQLNQRLRTLNQEEFTEILRPIHKTKD' A
#
# COMPACT_ATOMS: atom_id res chain seq x y z
N MET A 1 -1.57 9.20 -23.16
CA MET A 1 -0.37 8.34 -23.18
C MET A 1 -0.16 7.85 -21.77
N ALA A 2 -0.48 6.59 -21.47
CA ALA A 2 -0.12 6.00 -20.18
C ALA A 2 1.40 5.92 -20.12
N GLY A 3 2.02 6.61 -19.16
CA GLY A 3 3.47 6.59 -19.01
C GLY A 3 3.96 5.26 -18.43
N LEU A 4 5.26 5.00 -18.48
CA LEU A 4 5.88 3.85 -17.80
C LEU A 4 5.45 3.77 -16.32
N ILE A 5 5.30 4.92 -15.68
CA ILE A 5 4.81 5.05 -14.30
C ILE A 5 3.38 4.52 -14.16
N ASP A 6 2.47 4.89 -15.07
CA ASP A 6 1.09 4.40 -15.06
C ASP A 6 1.07 2.88 -15.22
N HIS A 7 1.88 2.34 -16.13
CA HIS A 7 1.98 0.89 -16.36
C HIS A 7 2.50 0.12 -15.15
N ILE A 8 3.52 0.65 -14.44
CA ILE A 8 4.03 0.05 -13.21
C ILE A 8 2.91 -0.03 -12.15
N PHE A 9 2.13 1.04 -12.01
CA PHE A 9 1.08 1.12 -11.00
C PHE A 9 -0.19 0.32 -11.34
N GLU A 10 -0.49 0.12 -12.62
CA GLU A 10 -1.58 -0.75 -13.06
C GLU A 10 -1.31 -2.23 -12.77
N ASN A 11 -0.04 -2.64 -12.70
CA ASN A 11 0.36 -4.04 -12.49
C ASN A 11 0.75 -4.38 -11.05
N ILE A 12 0.63 -3.42 -10.12
CA ILE A 12 0.99 -3.65 -8.72
C ILE A 12 -0.05 -4.54 -8.03
N VAL A 13 0.42 -5.67 -7.51
CA VAL A 13 -0.38 -6.59 -6.69
C VAL A 13 -0.30 -6.16 -5.23
N ILE A 14 -1.10 -5.16 -4.84
CA ILE A 14 -1.07 -4.53 -3.50
C ILE A 14 -1.10 -5.54 -2.34
N LYS A 15 -1.85 -6.65 -2.49
CA LYS A 15 -1.99 -7.67 -1.44
C LYS A 15 -0.68 -8.34 -1.06
N GLN A 16 0.29 -8.41 -1.98
CA GLN A 16 1.57 -9.10 -1.79
C GLN A 16 2.67 -8.17 -1.27
N LEU A 17 2.40 -6.87 -1.14
CA LEU A 17 3.40 -5.90 -0.71
C LEU A 17 3.70 -6.02 0.79
N THR A 18 4.98 -5.90 1.13
CA THR A 18 5.45 -5.76 2.51
C THR A 18 5.28 -4.32 3.00
N ARG A 19 5.49 -4.10 4.31
CA ARG A 19 5.46 -2.74 4.89
C ARG A 19 6.48 -1.80 4.24
N THR A 20 7.69 -2.31 3.97
CA THR A 20 8.77 -1.55 3.33
C THR A 20 8.38 -1.16 1.92
N ASP A 21 7.86 -2.11 1.13
CA ASP A 21 7.40 -1.84 -0.24
C ASP A 21 6.32 -0.76 -0.25
N ILE A 22 5.34 -0.87 0.67
CA ILE A 22 4.28 0.13 0.79
C ILE A 22 4.83 1.51 1.11
N ALA A 23 5.79 1.61 2.04
CA ALA A 23 6.41 2.90 2.39
C ALA A 23 7.14 3.52 1.19
N ASP A 24 7.89 2.71 0.44
CA ASP A 24 8.59 3.17 -0.76
C ASP A 24 7.63 3.61 -1.86
N TYR A 25 6.57 2.85 -2.13
CA TYR A 25 5.54 3.26 -3.10
C TYR A 25 4.82 4.55 -2.67
N VAL A 26 4.48 4.69 -1.39
CA VAL A 26 3.82 5.91 -0.88
C VAL A 26 4.74 7.13 -1.01
N ARG A 27 6.03 6.98 -0.75
CA ARG A 27 7.02 8.03 -0.96
C ARG A 27 7.11 8.41 -2.44
N TYR A 28 7.27 7.42 -3.31
CA TYR A 28 7.38 7.63 -4.76
C TYR A 28 6.12 8.29 -5.35
N ILE A 29 4.93 7.86 -4.95
CA ILE A 29 3.66 8.51 -5.34
C ILE A 29 3.62 9.97 -4.87
N SER A 30 4.13 10.25 -3.67
CA SER A 30 4.15 11.62 -3.14
C SER A 30 5.09 12.53 -3.95
N GLU A 31 6.22 12.01 -4.42
CA GLU A 31 7.13 12.72 -5.34
C GLU A 31 6.46 12.97 -6.71
N ILE A 32 5.76 11.97 -7.26
CA ILE A 32 5.02 12.10 -8.53
C ILE A 32 3.92 13.16 -8.43
N LEU A 33 3.19 13.20 -7.31
CA LEU A 33 2.10 14.17 -7.09
C LEU A 33 2.58 15.62 -7.04
N GLN A 34 3.88 15.88 -6.82
CA GLN A 34 4.48 17.22 -6.89
C GLN A 34 4.73 17.69 -8.33
N GLN A 35 4.67 16.78 -9.31
CA GLN A 35 4.87 17.10 -10.72
C GLN A 35 3.61 17.72 -11.34
N ASN A 36 3.77 18.29 -12.53
CA ASN A 36 2.67 18.87 -13.28
C ASN A 36 1.84 17.79 -13.98
N LEU A 37 0.97 17.14 -13.19
CA LEU A 37 0.07 16.07 -13.63
C LEU A 37 -1.31 16.60 -14.01
N THR A 38 -1.99 15.89 -14.90
CA THR A 38 -3.42 16.13 -15.15
C THR A 38 -4.26 15.77 -13.93
N LEU A 39 -5.48 16.31 -13.84
CA LEU A 39 -6.39 16.02 -12.74
C LEU A 39 -6.66 14.50 -12.63
N ASP A 40 -6.88 13.83 -13.76
CA ASP A 40 -7.15 12.39 -13.81
C ASP A 40 -5.97 11.55 -13.30
N GLN A 41 -4.73 11.96 -13.58
CA GLN A 41 -3.53 11.30 -13.05
C GLN A 41 -3.42 11.52 -11.55
N LYS A 42 -3.65 12.74 -11.07
CA LYS A 42 -3.65 13.04 -9.63
C LYS A 42 -4.67 12.19 -8.88
N VAL A 43 -5.90 12.09 -9.40
CA VAL A 43 -6.95 11.26 -8.78
C VAL A 43 -6.53 9.79 -8.72
N ARG A 44 -6.01 9.23 -9.83
CA ARG A 44 -5.55 7.83 -9.87
C ARG A 44 -4.44 7.55 -8.85
N TYR A 45 -3.41 8.38 -8.80
CA TYR A 45 -2.32 8.17 -7.84
C TYR A 45 -2.75 8.38 -6.38
N GLN A 46 -3.68 9.30 -6.12
CA GLN A 46 -4.26 9.46 -4.79
C GLN A 46 -5.07 8.23 -4.37
N GLN A 47 -5.89 7.68 -5.26
CA GLN A 47 -6.63 6.43 -5.00
C GLN A 47 -5.67 5.28 -4.67
N LEU A 48 -4.58 5.15 -5.43
CA LEU A 48 -3.56 4.14 -5.16
C LEU A 48 -2.90 4.35 -3.78
N LYS A 49 -2.55 5.59 -3.44
CA LYS A 49 -2.00 5.93 -2.12
C LYS A 49 -2.96 5.55 -0.99
N VAL A 50 -4.27 5.71 -1.17
CA VAL A 50 -5.28 5.26 -0.20
C VAL A 50 -5.27 3.73 -0.06
N GLN A 51 -5.25 2.98 -1.16
CA GLN A 51 -5.23 1.51 -1.14
C GLN A 51 -3.97 0.96 -0.45
N LEU A 52 -2.80 1.55 -0.73
CA LEU A 52 -1.54 1.22 -0.06
C LEU A 52 -1.61 1.44 1.45
N ASN A 53 -2.15 2.58 1.89
CA ASN A 53 -2.34 2.87 3.32
C ASN A 53 -3.34 1.93 3.98
N GLN A 54 -4.40 1.50 3.27
CA GLN A 54 -5.32 0.48 3.77
C GLN A 54 -4.60 -0.86 3.98
N ARG A 55 -3.77 -1.30 3.02
CA ARG A 55 -2.98 -2.53 3.19
C ARG A 55 -2.01 -2.44 4.37
N LEU A 56 -1.36 -1.29 4.56
CA LEU A 56 -0.49 -1.07 5.72
C LEU A 56 -1.25 -1.23 7.04
N ARG A 57 -2.47 -0.69 7.13
CA ARG A 57 -3.34 -0.88 8.30
C ARG A 57 -3.68 -2.36 8.51
N THR A 58 -3.99 -3.10 7.45
CA THR A 58 -4.25 -4.55 7.53
C THR A 58 -3.02 -5.31 8.05
N LEU A 59 -1.83 -5.04 7.52
CA LEU A 59 -0.58 -5.64 8.00
C LEU A 59 -0.30 -5.33 9.48
N ASN A 60 -0.67 -4.14 9.95
CA ASN A 60 -0.55 -3.76 11.36
C ASN A 60 -1.56 -4.52 12.24
N GLN A 61 -2.77 -4.76 11.75
CA GLN A 61 -3.78 -5.57 12.45
C GLN A 61 -3.41 -7.06 12.47
N GLU A 62 -2.88 -7.59 11.37
CA GLU A 62 -2.40 -8.98 11.27
C GLU A 62 -1.29 -9.24 12.31
N GLU A 63 -0.28 -8.38 12.37
CA GLU A 63 0.81 -8.48 13.36
C GLU A 63 0.28 -8.39 14.81
N PHE A 64 -0.66 -7.47 15.08
CA PHE A 64 -1.27 -7.36 16.41
C PHE A 64 -2.06 -8.61 16.79
N THR A 65 -2.76 -9.23 15.83
CA THR A 65 -3.53 -10.46 16.02
C THR A 65 -2.61 -11.67 16.24
N GLU A 66 -1.47 -11.73 15.57
CA GLU A 66 -0.45 -12.75 15.79
C GLU A 66 0.22 -12.63 17.16
N ILE A 67 0.49 -11.41 17.63
CA ILE A 67 1.03 -11.15 18.97
C ILE A 67 0.06 -11.61 20.06
N LEU A 68 -1.25 -11.49 19.85
CA LEU A 68 -2.28 -11.94 20.80
C LEU A 68 -2.59 -13.44 20.75
N ARG A 69 -1.96 -14.21 19.86
CA ARG A 69 -2.28 -15.63 19.64
C ARG A 69 -1.80 -16.65 20.69
N PRO A 70 -1.03 -16.36 21.76
CA PRO A 70 -0.64 -17.40 22.72
C PRO A 70 -1.26 -17.22 24.11
N ILE A 71 -2.53 -17.60 24.35
CA ILE A 71 -3.01 -17.95 25.72
C ILE A 71 -4.00 -19.15 25.76
N HIS A 72 -4.58 -19.63 24.66
CA HIS A 72 -5.65 -20.67 24.72
C HIS A 72 -5.23 -22.12 24.38
N LYS A 73 -3.92 -22.43 24.33
CA LYS A 73 -3.45 -23.83 24.23
C LYS A 73 -2.67 -24.27 25.48
N THR A 74 -3.36 -24.31 26.61
CA THR A 74 -3.00 -25.20 27.72
C THR A 74 -4.27 -25.56 28.47
N LYS A 75 -4.80 -26.74 28.15
CA LYS A 75 -5.13 -27.78 29.13
C LYS A 75 -5.57 -29.03 28.38
N ASP A 76 -4.69 -30.03 28.45
CA ASP A 76 -5.06 -31.44 28.46
C ASP A 76 -6.18 -31.73 29.49
#